data_AF-A0A8I1XLW5-F1
#
_entry.id   AF-A0A8I1XLW5-F1
#
_cell.length_a   1.000
_cell.length_b   1.000
_cell.length_c   1.000
_cell.angle_alpha   90.00
_cell.angle_beta   90.00
_cell.angle_gamma   90.00
#
_symmetry.space_group_name_H-M   'P 1'
#
loop_
_entity.id
_entity.type
_entity.pdbx_description
1 polymer ?
#
loop_
_entity_poly.entity_id
_entity_poly.type
_entity_poly.pdbx_seq_one_letter_code
_entity_poly.pdbx_strand_id
1 'polypeptide(L)'
;MSALQRAWPSLNSLLLAPGARTAVACGVVALLVLQGVRLLWLVLTPIGPLGTAQRASVTRPDVSALRRDVFYRSASDANSDGIVLHGVRAGGTQAAAYLSGSDGRQGVYRVGDTVAPGVVVQAIAADHVLVRAGGSVRRIALGESAAAAAALPPAAAGPTASAAVAAAVQSNVSAAAGTSAATAVDPQQLLASAGLRASADGGGFTIMPRGDGALLRQAGLAPGDVLTQINGRTLDAEHLRELQEELRDGQSATLTYRRDGQTHTMTLKRPQ
;
A
#
# COMPACT_ATOMS: atom_id res chain seq x y z
N MET A 1 -37.08 -35.89 67.41
CA MET A 1 -35.87 -36.25 68.16
C MET A 1 -35.40 -37.62 67.68
N SER A 2 -34.11 -37.71 67.31
CA SER A 2 -33.26 -38.91 67.13
C SER A 2 -33.83 -40.17 66.46
N ALA A 3 -33.67 -40.27 65.14
CA ALA A 3 -33.70 -41.54 64.43
C ALA A 3 -32.82 -41.54 63.17
N LEU A 4 -31.57 -41.06 63.26
CA LEU A 4 -30.63 -41.05 62.12
C LEU A 4 -29.15 -41.27 62.53
N GLN A 5 -28.89 -41.93 63.67
CA GLN A 5 -27.59 -42.56 63.92
C GLN A 5 -27.63 -44.01 63.43
N ARG A 6 -27.66 -44.18 62.11
CA ARG A 6 -27.43 -45.47 61.47
C ARG A 6 -25.91 -45.67 61.46
N ALA A 7 -25.46 -46.57 62.33
CA ALA A 7 -24.08 -46.92 62.57
C ALA A 7 -23.29 -47.07 61.25
N TRP A 8 -22.37 -46.15 60.99
CA TRP A 8 -21.29 -46.41 60.05
C TRP A 8 -20.34 -47.39 60.75
N PRO A 9 -20.05 -48.57 60.17
CA PRO A 9 -18.91 -49.34 60.66
C PRO A 9 -17.68 -48.45 60.49
N SER A 10 -17.02 -48.13 61.61
CA SER A 10 -15.81 -47.32 61.62
C SER A 10 -14.82 -47.89 60.59
N LEU A 11 -14.33 -47.08 59.63
CA LEU A 11 -13.40 -47.53 58.59
C LEU A 11 -12.19 -48.32 59.15
N ASN A 12 -11.83 -48.07 60.41
CA ASN A 12 -10.78 -48.80 61.13
C ASN A 12 -11.01 -50.31 61.20
N SER A 13 -12.25 -50.82 61.29
CA SER A 13 -12.48 -52.27 61.42
C SER A 13 -12.26 -53.03 60.10
N LEU A 14 -12.50 -52.39 58.95
CA LEU A 14 -12.17 -52.94 57.62
C LEU A 14 -10.66 -52.88 57.34
N LEU A 15 -9.96 -51.91 57.93
CA LEU A 15 -8.51 -51.78 57.87
C LEU A 15 -7.75 -52.73 58.82
N LEU A 16 -8.43 -53.49 59.69
CA LEU A 16 -7.78 -54.43 60.63
C LEU A 16 -7.69 -55.89 60.12
N ALA A 17 -8.36 -56.25 59.03
CA ALA A 17 -8.21 -57.57 58.42
C ALA A 17 -6.84 -57.68 57.72
N PRO A 18 -6.03 -58.72 57.99
CA PRO A 18 -4.69 -58.85 57.41
C PRO A 18 -4.71 -58.85 55.88
N GLY A 19 -5.77 -59.39 55.26
CA GLY A 19 -5.96 -59.38 53.81
C GLY A 19 -6.34 -58.02 53.20
N ALA A 20 -7.00 -57.14 53.97
CA ALA A 20 -7.36 -55.80 53.49
C ALA A 20 -6.13 -54.88 53.48
N ARG A 21 -5.25 -55.02 54.47
CA ARG A 21 -3.98 -54.27 54.53
C ARG A 21 -3.04 -54.62 53.38
N THR A 22 -2.93 -55.90 53.04
CA THR A 22 -2.10 -56.35 51.91
C THR A 22 -2.67 -55.88 50.57
N ALA A 23 -3.99 -55.91 50.40
CA ALA A 23 -4.64 -55.39 49.18
C ALA A 23 -4.41 -53.87 49.02
N VAL A 24 -4.56 -53.09 50.09
CA VAL A 24 -4.29 -51.64 50.08
C VAL A 24 -2.80 -51.36 49.82
N ALA A 25 -1.89 -52.11 50.47
CA ALA A 25 -0.46 -51.97 50.24
C ALA A 25 -0.08 -52.27 48.77
N CYS A 26 -0.60 -53.36 48.19
CA CYS A 26 -0.40 -53.67 46.77
C CYS A 26 -0.96 -52.58 45.86
N GLY A 27 -2.13 -52.02 46.17
CA GLY A 27 -2.71 -50.90 45.41
C GLY A 27 -1.84 -49.65 45.44
N VAL A 28 -1.30 -49.28 46.61
CA VAL A 28 -0.40 -48.13 46.75
C VAL A 28 0.92 -48.37 46.01
N VAL A 29 1.50 -49.57 46.10
CA VAL A 29 2.72 -49.93 45.36
C VAL A 29 2.50 -49.86 43.85
N ALA A 30 1.40 -50.40 43.34
CA ALA A 30 1.06 -50.33 41.93
C ALA A 30 0.90 -48.88 41.44
N LEU A 31 0.27 -48.02 42.26
CA LEU A 31 0.10 -46.59 41.94
C LEU A 31 1.44 -45.86 41.93
N LEU A 32 2.34 -46.15 42.88
CA LEU A 32 3.69 -45.59 42.91
C LEU A 32 4.53 -46.02 41.70
N VAL A 33 4.44 -47.29 41.29
CA VAL A 33 5.11 -47.78 40.07
C VAL A 33 4.59 -47.05 38.84
N LEU A 34 3.27 -46.87 38.71
CA LEU A 34 2.67 -46.14 37.59
C LEU A 34 3.11 -44.67 37.56
N GLN A 35 3.20 -44.01 38.72
CA GLN A 35 3.73 -42.66 38.84
C GLN A 35 5.20 -42.58 38.47
N GLY A 36 6.01 -43.55 38.90
CA GLY A 36 7.43 -43.66 38.55
C GLY A 36 7.64 -43.79 37.04
N VAL A 37 6.87 -44.66 36.38
CA VAL A 37 6.89 -44.81 34.92
C VAL A 37 6.48 -43.52 34.21
N ARG A 38 5.44 -42.84 34.69
CA ARG A 38 5.00 -41.55 34.13
C ARG A 38 6.06 -40.47 34.26
N LEU A 39 6.73 -40.37 35.42
CA LEU A 39 7.82 -39.42 35.63
C LEU A 39 9.02 -39.73 34.75
N LEU A 40 9.39 -41.01 34.64
CA LEU A 40 10.44 -41.46 33.75
C LEU A 40 10.12 -41.12 32.29
N TRP A 41 8.86 -41.32 31.86
CA TRP A 41 8.41 -40.95 30.53
C TRP A 41 8.56 -39.43 30.28
N LEU A 42 8.23 -38.61 31.27
CA LEU A 42 8.31 -37.15 31.17
C LEU A 42 9.75 -36.63 31.09
N VAL A 43 10.70 -37.34 31.72
CA VAL A 43 12.14 -37.06 31.61
C VAL A 43 12.70 -37.52 30.26
N LEU A 44 12.21 -38.64 29.73
CA LEU A 44 12.72 -39.23 28.49
C LEU A 44 12.14 -38.59 27.22
N THR A 45 10.91 -38.06 27.27
CA THR A 45 10.37 -37.27 26.16
C THR A 45 11.03 -35.90 26.14
N PRO A 46 11.89 -35.59 25.15
CA PRO A 46 12.47 -34.26 25.05
C PRO A 46 11.32 -33.26 24.91
N ILE A 47 11.27 -32.30 25.85
CA ILE A 47 10.50 -31.08 25.70
C ILE A 47 10.70 -30.56 24.27
N GLY A 48 9.63 -30.56 23.47
CA GLY A 48 9.64 -29.98 22.13
C GLY A 48 10.16 -28.54 22.19
N PRO A 49 10.66 -27.99 21.07
CA PRO A 49 11.41 -26.73 21.05
C PRO A 49 10.66 -25.66 21.84
N LEU A 50 11.26 -25.26 22.96
CA LEU A 50 10.75 -24.24 23.86
C LEU A 50 10.66 -22.92 23.09
N GLY A 51 9.47 -22.60 22.56
CA GLY A 51 9.14 -21.31 21.97
C GLY A 51 10.07 -20.85 20.85
N THR A 52 9.54 -20.66 19.65
CA THR A 52 10.20 -19.73 18.73
C THR A 52 10.30 -18.39 19.45
N ALA A 53 11.51 -17.95 19.79
CA ALA A 53 11.74 -16.61 20.28
C ALA A 53 11.16 -15.66 19.23
N GLN A 54 9.97 -15.15 19.50
CA GLN A 54 9.35 -14.09 18.74
C GLN A 54 10.31 -12.92 18.92
N ARG A 55 11.25 -12.75 17.99
CA ARG A 55 12.04 -11.52 17.94
C ARG A 55 11.01 -10.42 17.91
N ALA A 56 10.96 -9.65 18.99
CA ALA A 56 10.19 -8.42 19.01
C ALA A 56 10.70 -7.60 17.83
N SER A 57 9.90 -7.53 16.77
CA SER A 57 10.10 -6.58 15.69
C SER A 57 10.11 -5.23 16.37
N VAL A 58 11.28 -4.61 16.49
CA VAL A 58 11.35 -3.20 16.88
C VAL A 58 10.68 -2.46 15.74
N THR A 59 9.38 -2.20 15.90
CA THR A 59 8.63 -1.28 15.05
C THR A 59 9.35 0.04 15.16
N ARG A 60 10.20 0.35 14.17
CA ARG A 60 10.74 1.69 14.02
C ARG A 60 9.52 2.60 13.96
N PRO A 61 9.42 3.62 14.83
CA PRO A 61 8.31 4.55 14.75
C PRO A 61 8.26 5.10 13.33
N ASP A 62 7.08 4.98 12.70
CA ASP A 62 6.84 5.51 11.38
C ASP A 62 6.87 7.03 11.45
N VAL A 63 8.07 7.59 11.23
CA VAL A 63 8.31 9.03 11.18
C VAL A 63 7.68 9.68 9.94
N SER A 64 6.95 8.95 9.09
CA SER A 64 6.17 9.52 7.99
C SER A 64 5.12 10.51 8.48
N ALA A 65 4.60 10.33 9.70
CA ALA A 65 3.71 11.30 10.35
C ALA A 65 4.44 12.60 10.75
N LEU A 66 5.73 12.54 11.09
CA LEU A 66 6.56 13.70 11.41
C LEU A 66 7.12 14.41 10.17
N ARG A 67 7.11 13.77 8.99
CA ARG A 67 7.43 14.41 7.70
C ARG A 67 6.33 15.31 7.17
N ARG A 68 5.11 15.20 7.69
CA ARG A 68 4.05 16.17 7.41
C ARG A 68 4.39 17.44 8.17
N ASP A 69 5.13 18.33 7.52
CA ASP A 69 5.42 19.66 8.02
C ASP A 69 4.09 20.44 8.17
N VAL A 70 3.53 20.39 9.37
CA VAL A 70 2.27 21.08 9.71
C VAL A 70 2.48 22.60 9.73
N PHE A 71 3.71 23.07 9.89
CA PHE A 71 4.03 24.49 10.02
C PHE A 71 4.05 25.22 8.67
N TYR A 72 4.13 24.49 7.54
CA TYR A 72 4.13 25.06 6.18
C TYR A 72 3.03 24.48 5.27
N ARG A 73 1.85 24.16 5.83
CA ARG A 73 0.69 23.58 5.11
C ARG A 73 0.04 24.50 4.04
N SER A 74 0.71 25.58 3.63
CA SER A 74 0.15 26.60 2.72
C SER A 74 1.17 27.26 1.79
N ALA A 75 2.30 26.61 1.47
CA ALA A 75 3.04 26.97 0.26
C ALA A 75 2.32 26.31 -0.91
N SER A 76 1.29 26.98 -1.43
CA SER A 76 0.55 26.59 -2.64
C SER A 76 1.51 26.01 -3.69
N ASP A 77 1.38 24.72 -3.97
CA ASP A 77 2.13 23.92 -4.96
C ASP A 77 1.86 24.36 -6.42
N ALA A 78 1.64 25.65 -6.65
CA ALA A 78 1.49 26.22 -7.96
C ALA A 78 2.83 26.80 -8.39
N ASN A 79 3.49 26.11 -9.32
CA ASN A 79 4.65 26.56 -10.07
C ASN A 79 4.30 27.76 -11.00
N SER A 80 3.51 28.73 -10.53
CA SER A 80 2.71 29.65 -11.35
C SER A 80 3.40 30.95 -11.77
N ASP A 81 4.63 31.20 -11.30
CA ASP A 81 5.39 32.41 -11.70
C ASP A 81 6.34 32.16 -12.89
N GLY A 82 6.23 31.00 -13.55
CA GLY A 82 7.11 30.61 -14.66
C GLY A 82 8.55 30.35 -14.24
N ILE A 83 8.81 30.23 -12.92
CA ILE A 83 10.12 29.90 -12.37
C ILE A 83 10.24 28.38 -12.31
N VAL A 84 11.32 27.84 -12.88
CA VAL A 84 11.59 26.40 -12.87
C VAL A 84 12.92 26.12 -12.17
N LEU A 85 12.90 25.19 -11.23
CA LEU A 85 14.11 24.71 -10.56
C LEU A 85 14.69 23.53 -11.35
N HIS A 86 15.91 23.68 -11.87
CA HIS A 86 16.59 22.66 -12.69
C HIS A 86 17.57 21.80 -11.90
N GLY A 87 18.03 22.29 -10.76
CA GLY A 87 19.03 21.60 -9.96
C GLY A 87 19.30 22.30 -8.65
N VAL A 88 19.72 21.53 -7.65
CA VAL A 88 20.28 22.06 -6.41
C VAL A 88 21.65 21.45 -6.18
N ARG A 89 22.63 22.31 -5.92
CA ARG A 89 23.93 21.87 -5.43
C ARG A 89 23.93 22.02 -3.91
N ALA A 90 23.94 20.89 -3.20
CA ALA A 90 24.14 20.87 -1.76
C ALA A 90 25.59 21.25 -1.42
N GLY A 91 25.78 22.11 -0.42
CA GLY A 91 27.12 22.58 -0.05
C GLY A 91 27.20 23.49 1.17
N GLY A 92 26.24 23.40 2.11
CA GLY A 92 26.19 24.29 3.28
C GLY A 92 26.17 25.76 2.88
N THR A 93 27.24 26.51 3.17
CA THR A 93 27.42 27.91 2.76
C THR A 93 27.58 28.11 1.25
N GLN A 94 27.91 27.05 0.50
CA GLN A 94 28.02 27.04 -0.96
C GLN A 94 26.80 26.45 -1.67
N ALA A 95 25.69 26.27 -0.94
CA ALA A 95 24.43 25.83 -1.53
C ALA A 95 24.01 26.80 -2.65
N ALA A 96 23.65 26.23 -3.79
CA ALA A 96 23.24 26.99 -4.97
C ALA A 96 22.10 26.29 -5.68
N ALA A 97 21.14 27.07 -6.15
CA ALA A 97 20.00 26.62 -6.91
C ALA A 97 20.13 27.09 -8.36
N TYR A 98 19.85 26.19 -9.30
CA TYR A 98 19.81 26.50 -10.72
C TYR A 98 18.36 26.78 -11.10
N LEU A 99 18.01 28.06 -11.23
CA LEU A 99 16.64 28.48 -11.54
C LEU A 99 16.60 29.13 -12.91
N SER A 100 15.50 28.92 -13.65
CA SER A 100 15.14 29.75 -14.80
C SER A 100 13.98 30.66 -14.43
N GLY A 101 14.10 31.96 -14.71
CA GLY A 101 12.99 32.90 -14.59
C GLY A 101 11.97 32.75 -15.72
N SER A 102 10.87 33.50 -15.63
CA SER A 102 9.85 33.57 -16.69
C SER A 102 10.37 34.19 -18.00
N ASP A 103 11.51 34.86 -17.95
CA ASP A 103 12.27 35.37 -19.09
C ASP A 103 13.09 34.29 -19.82
N GLY A 104 13.05 33.04 -19.33
CA GLY A 104 13.77 31.90 -19.90
C GLY A 104 15.27 31.90 -19.63
N ARG A 105 15.78 32.89 -18.88
CA ARG A 105 17.21 32.96 -18.53
C ARG A 105 17.48 32.05 -17.34
N GLN A 106 18.37 31.07 -17.55
CA GLN A 106 18.82 30.19 -16.49
C GLN A 106 20.02 30.81 -15.77
N GLY A 107 20.00 30.79 -14.44
CA GLY A 107 21.04 31.35 -13.60
C GLY A 107 21.29 30.50 -12.36
N VAL A 108 22.42 30.78 -11.70
CA VAL A 108 22.78 30.19 -10.41
C VAL A 108 22.47 31.21 -9.34
N TYR A 109 21.61 30.85 -8.39
CA TYR A 109 21.14 31.73 -7.33
C TYR A 109 21.45 31.13 -5.96
N ARG A 110 21.82 31.98 -5.02
CA ARG A 110 22.05 31.67 -3.60
C ARG A 110 20.94 32.24 -2.74
N VAL A 111 20.93 31.83 -1.47
CA VAL A 111 20.03 32.42 -0.47
C VAL A 111 20.27 33.94 -0.39
N GLY A 112 19.21 34.72 -0.58
CA GLY A 112 19.24 36.19 -0.64
C GLY A 112 19.25 36.77 -2.05
N ASP A 113 19.54 35.96 -3.08
CA ASP A 113 19.58 36.46 -4.45
C ASP A 113 18.17 36.67 -5.02
N THR A 114 18.05 37.68 -5.88
CA THR A 114 16.81 38.01 -6.59
C THR A 114 16.76 37.24 -7.91
N VAL A 115 15.75 36.39 -8.09
CA VAL A 115 15.55 35.58 -9.31
C VAL A 115 14.78 36.37 -10.36
N ALA A 116 13.81 37.17 -9.93
CA ALA A 116 12.96 38.02 -10.76
C ALA A 116 12.53 39.27 -9.96
N PRO A 117 12.01 40.34 -10.58
CA PRO A 117 11.56 41.53 -9.86
C PRO A 117 10.57 41.18 -8.74
N GLY A 118 10.98 41.38 -7.49
CA GLY A 118 10.15 41.08 -6.31
C GLY A 118 10.15 39.61 -5.85
N VAL A 119 11.00 38.75 -6.44
CA VAL A 119 11.16 37.34 -6.05
C VAL A 119 12.58 37.08 -5.56
N VAL A 120 12.73 36.74 -4.27
CA VAL A 120 14.03 36.48 -3.63
C VAL A 120 14.12 35.06 -3.09
N VAL A 121 15.30 34.44 -3.20
CA VAL A 121 15.54 33.11 -2.62
C VAL A 121 15.65 33.22 -1.10
N GLN A 122 14.78 32.54 -0.38
CA GLN A 122 14.77 32.53 1.09
C GLN A 122 15.52 31.33 1.67
N ALA A 123 15.40 30.15 1.05
CA ALA A 123 16.09 28.95 1.49
C ALA A 123 16.29 27.97 0.33
N ILE A 124 17.37 27.20 0.39
CA ILE A 124 17.69 26.14 -0.58
C ILE A 124 17.72 24.82 0.18
N ALA A 125 16.77 23.94 -0.11
CA ALA A 125 16.70 22.58 0.43
C ALA A 125 17.16 21.55 -0.61
N ALA A 126 17.26 20.29 -0.22
CA ALA A 126 17.81 19.24 -1.08
C ALA A 126 16.99 19.00 -2.36
N ASP A 127 15.66 19.12 -2.28
CA ASP A 127 14.71 18.79 -3.35
C ASP A 127 13.88 20.01 -3.81
N HIS A 128 13.98 21.14 -3.11
CA HIS A 128 13.15 22.31 -3.37
C HIS A 128 13.83 23.61 -2.94
N VAL A 129 13.36 24.72 -3.48
CA VAL A 129 13.80 26.07 -3.12
C VAL A 129 12.60 26.88 -2.63
N LEU A 130 12.77 27.57 -1.51
CA LEU A 130 11.77 28.50 -1.00
C LEU A 130 12.09 29.91 -1.54
N VAL A 131 11.14 30.50 -2.24
CA VAL A 131 11.23 31.86 -2.75
C VAL A 131 10.17 32.74 -2.10
N ARG A 132 10.50 34.01 -1.84
CA ARG A 132 9.56 35.00 -1.34
C ARG A 132 9.13 35.90 -2.49
N ALA A 133 7.83 35.93 -2.78
CA ALA A 133 7.21 36.77 -3.80
C ALA A 133 6.08 37.60 -3.15
N GLY A 134 6.15 38.93 -3.25
CA GLY A 134 5.08 39.82 -2.77
C GLY A 134 4.71 39.65 -1.28
N GLY A 135 5.66 39.25 -0.43
CA GLY A 135 5.45 39.01 1.00
C GLY A 135 5.01 37.58 1.37
N SER A 136 4.69 36.73 0.39
CA SER A 136 4.36 35.31 0.58
C SER A 136 5.57 34.41 0.30
N VAL A 137 5.70 33.30 1.04
CA VAL A 137 6.75 32.28 0.81
C VAL A 137 6.15 31.16 -0.02
N ARG A 138 6.81 30.81 -1.13
CA ARG A 138 6.40 29.79 -2.09
C ARG A 138 7.47 28.72 -2.23
N ARG A 139 7.06 27.48 -2.44
CA ARG A 139 7.94 26.34 -2.65
C ARG A 139 8.03 26.04 -4.15
N ILE A 140 9.25 26.07 -4.69
CA ILE A 140 9.55 25.61 -6.04
C ILE A 140 10.19 24.24 -5.93
N ALA A 141 9.46 23.20 -6.32
CA ALA A 141 9.99 21.84 -6.36
C ALA A 141 10.97 21.68 -7.52
N LEU A 142 11.97 20.79 -7.34
CA LEU A 142 12.89 20.43 -8.41
C LEU A 142 12.08 19.87 -9.59
N GLY A 143 12.23 20.51 -10.74
CA GLY A 143 11.42 20.29 -11.93
C GLY A 143 11.72 18.96 -12.60
N GLU A 144 11.07 17.90 -12.13
CA GLU A 144 10.58 16.83 -13.02
C GLU A 144 9.27 17.24 -13.72
N SER A 145 8.84 18.50 -13.53
CA SER A 145 7.60 19.02 -14.09
C SER A 145 7.70 19.45 -15.56
N ALA A 146 8.85 19.32 -16.24
CA ALA A 146 8.87 19.27 -17.71
C ALA A 146 8.68 17.83 -18.25
N ALA A 147 8.89 16.80 -17.42
CA ALA A 147 8.42 15.45 -17.73
C ALA A 147 6.95 15.25 -17.33
N ALA A 148 6.45 16.00 -16.33
CA ALA A 148 5.04 15.97 -15.92
C ALA A 148 4.12 17.02 -16.62
N ALA A 149 4.66 18.10 -17.20
CA ALA A 149 3.88 19.09 -17.97
C ALA A 149 4.02 18.96 -19.50
N ALA A 150 4.78 17.97 -19.99
CA ALA A 150 4.76 17.55 -21.41
C ALA A 150 3.69 16.48 -21.72
N ALA A 151 2.78 16.20 -20.78
CA ALA A 151 1.56 15.44 -21.02
C ALA A 151 0.40 16.24 -20.40
N LEU A 152 -0.12 17.29 -21.04
CA LEU A 152 -0.98 17.31 -22.25
C LEU A 152 -1.47 18.78 -22.46
N PRO A 153 -2.27 19.13 -23.48
CA PRO A 153 -2.31 18.78 -24.91
C PRO A 153 -2.48 20.07 -25.80
N PRO A 154 -2.64 19.98 -27.14
CA PRO A 154 -4.01 20.22 -27.61
C PRO A 154 -4.43 19.37 -28.82
N ALA A 155 -5.75 19.22 -28.91
CA ALA A 155 -6.48 18.65 -30.02
C ALA A 155 -6.25 19.42 -31.34
N ALA A 156 -6.16 18.68 -32.46
CA ALA A 156 -6.94 18.85 -33.70
C ALA A 156 -6.22 18.28 -34.95
N ALA A 157 -6.99 17.50 -35.72
CA ALA A 157 -6.94 17.29 -37.17
C ALA A 157 -5.75 16.54 -37.84
N GLY A 158 -6.02 15.27 -38.22
CA GLY A 158 -5.86 14.75 -39.59
C GLY A 158 -4.47 14.41 -40.14
N PRO A 159 -4.20 13.16 -40.58
CA PRO A 159 -2.94 12.78 -41.22
C PRO A 159 -3.04 12.83 -42.75
N THR A 160 -2.04 13.42 -43.42
CA THR A 160 -1.66 12.99 -44.77
C THR A 160 -0.14 12.97 -44.93
N ALA A 161 0.34 11.73 -45.07
CA ALA A 161 1.41 11.26 -45.96
C ALA A 161 2.84 11.81 -45.81
N SER A 162 3.74 10.91 -45.40
CA SER A 162 4.59 10.10 -46.29
C SER A 162 5.93 9.86 -45.58
N ALA A 163 6.24 8.64 -45.09
CA ALA A 163 6.77 7.54 -45.90
C ALA A 163 7.93 8.02 -46.80
N ALA A 164 9.13 7.46 -46.78
CA ALA A 164 9.62 6.18 -46.33
C ALA A 164 11.15 6.27 -46.34
N VAL A 165 11.81 5.50 -45.48
CA VAL A 165 12.96 4.60 -45.71
C VAL A 165 13.71 4.49 -44.37
N ALA A 166 13.35 3.52 -43.54
CA ALA A 166 13.84 2.14 -43.59
C ALA A 166 15.31 2.02 -43.13
N ALA A 167 15.77 1.00 -42.45
CA ALA A 167 15.16 -0.19 -41.87
C ALA A 167 16.35 -1.03 -41.41
N ALA A 168 16.91 -0.74 -40.25
CA ALA A 168 17.83 -1.63 -39.54
C ALA A 168 18.12 -0.97 -38.20
N VAL A 169 18.00 -1.71 -37.10
CA VAL A 169 18.19 -1.21 -35.72
C VAL A 169 16.96 -0.48 -35.14
N GLN A 170 15.83 -1.19 -35.09
CA GLN A 170 15.20 -1.50 -33.80
C GLN A 170 14.20 -2.63 -34.00
N SER A 171 14.69 -3.74 -34.57
CA SER A 171 14.00 -5.00 -34.83
C SER A 171 13.62 -5.78 -33.56
N ASN A 172 13.46 -5.08 -32.44
CA ASN A 172 12.96 -5.59 -31.17
C ASN A 172 11.71 -4.80 -30.74
N VAL A 173 11.10 -4.10 -31.72
CA VAL A 173 9.77 -3.50 -31.73
C VAL A 173 8.85 -4.17 -30.71
N SER A 174 8.40 -3.36 -29.76
CA SER A 174 6.97 -3.10 -29.55
C SER A 174 6.04 -4.20 -30.08
N ALA A 175 5.93 -5.30 -29.35
CA ALA A 175 4.86 -6.28 -29.57
C ALA A 175 4.48 -6.97 -28.26
N ALA A 176 4.36 -6.19 -27.19
CA ALA A 176 3.43 -6.50 -26.10
C ALA A 176 2.65 -5.24 -25.71
N ALA A 177 2.43 -4.32 -26.65
CA ALA A 177 1.14 -3.65 -26.70
C ALA A 177 0.15 -4.73 -27.11
N GLY A 178 -0.23 -5.55 -26.14
CA GLY A 178 -1.44 -6.35 -26.24
C GLY A 178 -2.52 -5.32 -26.52
N THR A 179 -3.01 -5.32 -27.76
CA THR A 179 -4.26 -4.70 -28.15
C THR A 179 -5.18 -4.75 -26.95
N SER A 180 -5.41 -3.62 -26.28
CA SER A 180 -6.50 -3.50 -25.31
C SER A 180 -7.77 -3.63 -26.12
N ALA A 181 -8.13 -4.88 -26.42
CA ALA A 181 -9.45 -5.23 -26.85
C ALA A 181 -10.37 -4.67 -25.76
N ALA A 182 -11.14 -3.66 -26.12
CA ALA A 182 -12.20 -3.14 -25.26
C ALA A 182 -13.02 -4.36 -24.83
N THR A 183 -12.85 -4.75 -23.58
CA THR A 183 -13.43 -5.99 -23.11
C THR A 183 -14.90 -5.70 -22.88
N ALA A 184 -15.77 -6.45 -23.58
CA ALA A 184 -17.22 -6.30 -23.53
C ALA A 184 -17.76 -6.84 -22.20
N VAL A 185 -17.39 -6.17 -21.11
CA VAL A 185 -17.84 -6.44 -19.76
C VAL A 185 -18.38 -5.13 -19.21
N ASP A 186 -19.61 -5.16 -18.72
CA ASP A 186 -20.23 -4.00 -18.11
C ASP A 186 -19.44 -3.58 -16.87
N PRO A 187 -18.87 -2.35 -16.84
CA PRO A 187 -18.10 -1.87 -15.72
C PRO A 187 -18.90 -1.85 -14.40
N GLN A 188 -20.21 -1.63 -14.45
CA GLN A 188 -21.05 -1.66 -13.24
C GLN A 188 -21.18 -3.07 -12.67
N GLN A 189 -21.41 -4.06 -13.52
CA GLN A 189 -21.53 -5.46 -13.09
C GLN A 189 -20.19 -5.98 -12.56
N LEU A 190 -19.08 -5.50 -13.14
CA LEU A 190 -17.75 -5.80 -12.64
C LEU A 190 -17.51 -5.20 -11.24
N LEU A 191 -17.89 -3.94 -11.01
CA LEU A 191 -17.80 -3.32 -9.68
C LEU A 191 -18.73 -3.95 -8.65
N ALA A 192 -19.91 -4.44 -9.07
CA ALA A 192 -20.82 -5.15 -8.17
C ALA A 192 -20.31 -6.54 -7.78
N SER A 193 -19.68 -7.25 -8.73
CA SER A 193 -19.07 -8.57 -8.54
C SER A 193 -17.66 -8.53 -7.95
N ALA A 194 -17.02 -7.36 -7.92
CA ALA A 194 -15.77 -7.11 -7.21
C ALA A 194 -16.06 -6.51 -5.81
N GLY A 195 -15.42 -7.03 -4.78
CA GLY A 195 -15.22 -6.33 -3.52
C GLY A 195 -14.02 -5.39 -3.64
N LEU A 196 -14.20 -4.13 -3.29
CA LEU A 196 -13.11 -3.16 -3.15
C LEU A 196 -12.75 -3.04 -1.67
N ARG A 197 -11.48 -3.27 -1.34
CA ARG A 197 -10.92 -3.04 0.00
C ARG A 197 -9.87 -1.95 -0.09
N ALA A 198 -9.88 -0.99 0.82
CA ALA A 198 -8.81 0.02 0.87
C ALA A 198 -7.44 -0.69 0.96
N SER A 199 -6.52 -0.31 0.08
CA SER A 199 -5.16 -0.86 0.08
C SER A 199 -4.42 -0.38 1.33
N ALA A 200 -3.58 -1.24 1.91
CA ALA A 200 -2.77 -0.91 3.08
C ALA A 200 -1.81 0.27 2.83
N ASP A 201 -1.43 0.49 1.56
CA ASP A 201 -0.53 1.56 1.12
C ASP A 201 -1.24 2.91 0.93
N GLY A 202 -2.56 2.98 1.14
CA GLY A 202 -3.37 4.20 1.01
C GLY A 202 -3.56 4.73 -0.42
N GLY A 203 -2.89 4.17 -1.43
CA GLY A 203 -2.91 4.64 -2.82
C GLY A 203 -3.90 3.94 -3.76
N GLY A 204 -5.01 3.39 -3.24
CA GLY A 204 -6.04 2.77 -4.06
C GLY A 204 -6.82 1.65 -3.37
N PHE A 205 -7.50 0.82 -4.17
CA PHE A 205 -8.37 -0.26 -3.68
C PHE A 205 -7.96 -1.62 -4.21
N THR A 206 -7.70 -2.56 -3.32
CA THR A 206 -7.49 -3.97 -3.66
C THR A 206 -8.80 -4.61 -4.12
N ILE A 207 -8.76 -5.20 -5.31
CA ILE A 207 -9.86 -5.93 -5.93
C ILE A 207 -9.89 -7.35 -5.36
N MET A 208 -11.04 -7.74 -4.84
CA MET A 208 -11.32 -9.09 -4.37
C MET A 208 -12.54 -9.63 -5.13
N PRO A 209 -12.53 -10.88 -5.63
CA PRO A 209 -13.71 -11.46 -6.25
C PRO A 209 -14.81 -11.66 -5.19
N ARG A 210 -16.06 -11.33 -5.53
CA ARG A 210 -17.25 -11.82 -4.82
C ARG A 210 -17.83 -12.97 -5.63
N GLY A 211 -18.06 -14.11 -4.98
CA GLY A 211 -18.52 -15.32 -5.67
C GLY A 211 -17.40 -16.03 -6.43
N ASP A 212 -17.68 -16.47 -7.66
CA ASP A 212 -16.80 -17.27 -8.52
C ASP A 212 -15.78 -16.45 -9.33
N GLY A 213 -15.90 -15.11 -9.31
CA GLY A 213 -14.95 -14.19 -9.94
C GLY A 213 -14.83 -14.33 -11.46
N ALA A 214 -15.81 -14.96 -12.13
CA ALA A 214 -15.79 -15.16 -13.57
C ALA A 214 -15.78 -13.84 -14.34
N LEU A 215 -16.56 -12.84 -13.90
CA LEU A 215 -16.61 -11.51 -14.53
C LEU A 215 -15.27 -10.75 -14.41
N LEU A 216 -14.59 -10.85 -13.27
CA LEU A 216 -13.25 -10.24 -13.11
C LEU A 216 -12.26 -10.86 -14.08
N ARG A 217 -12.24 -12.20 -14.19
CA ARG A 217 -11.35 -12.91 -15.11
C ARG A 217 -11.69 -12.64 -16.58
N GLN A 218 -12.98 -12.54 -16.91
CA GLN A 218 -13.44 -12.17 -18.24
C GLN A 218 -12.97 -10.77 -18.61
N ALA A 219 -12.92 -9.86 -17.63
CA ALA A 219 -12.30 -8.55 -17.75
C ALA A 219 -10.78 -8.57 -17.55
N GLY A 220 -10.09 -9.71 -17.46
CA GLY A 220 -8.63 -9.74 -17.30
C GLY A 220 -8.08 -9.22 -15.96
N LEU A 221 -8.94 -8.95 -14.97
CA LEU A 221 -8.55 -8.58 -13.61
C LEU A 221 -8.32 -9.83 -12.76
N ALA A 222 -7.36 -9.74 -11.84
CA ALA A 222 -6.98 -10.80 -10.93
C ALA A 222 -7.28 -10.39 -9.48
N PRO A 223 -7.58 -11.37 -8.60
CA PRO A 223 -7.66 -11.11 -7.16
C PRO A 223 -6.34 -10.55 -6.64
N GLY A 224 -6.40 -9.46 -5.88
CA GLY A 224 -5.21 -8.78 -5.33
C GLY A 224 -4.70 -7.62 -6.18
N ASP A 225 -5.25 -7.40 -7.37
CA ASP A 225 -4.96 -6.20 -8.16
C ASP A 225 -5.34 -4.94 -7.37
N VAL A 226 -4.48 -3.93 -7.36
CA VAL A 226 -4.76 -2.65 -6.70
C VAL A 226 -5.23 -1.64 -7.74
N LEU A 227 -6.52 -1.33 -7.74
CA LEU A 227 -7.11 -0.30 -8.59
C LEU A 227 -6.69 1.08 -8.08
N THR A 228 -5.98 1.84 -8.91
CA THR A 228 -5.44 3.15 -8.55
C THR A 228 -6.21 4.28 -9.22
N GLN A 229 -6.76 4.07 -10.42
CA GLN A 229 -7.54 5.08 -11.14
C GLN A 229 -8.69 4.47 -11.93
N ILE A 230 -9.75 5.28 -12.11
CA ILE A 230 -10.84 5.02 -13.07
C ILE A 230 -11.07 6.30 -13.86
N ASN A 231 -11.14 6.19 -15.19
CA ASN A 231 -11.25 7.31 -16.14
C ASN A 231 -10.18 8.40 -15.94
N GLY A 232 -8.99 8.01 -15.47
CA GLY A 232 -7.88 8.92 -15.17
C GLY A 232 -8.00 9.70 -13.85
N ARG A 233 -9.05 9.46 -13.04
CA ARG A 233 -9.17 10.00 -11.68
C ARG A 233 -8.65 9.02 -10.65
N THR A 234 -7.89 9.52 -9.67
CA THR A 234 -7.38 8.72 -8.54
C THR A 234 -8.53 8.19 -7.70
N LEU A 235 -8.42 6.93 -7.31
CA LEU A 235 -9.44 6.24 -6.54
C LEU A 235 -9.20 6.43 -5.04
N ASP A 236 -9.85 7.46 -4.46
CA ASP A 236 -9.82 7.74 -3.02
C ASP A 236 -11.14 7.33 -2.34
N ALA A 237 -11.09 7.04 -1.03
CA ALA A 237 -12.28 6.61 -0.27
C ALA A 237 -13.40 7.66 -0.19
N GLU A 238 -13.05 8.93 -0.32
CA GLU A 238 -13.98 10.05 -0.30
C GLU A 238 -14.75 10.17 -1.63
N HIS A 239 -14.08 9.88 -2.76
CA HIS A 239 -14.62 10.04 -4.12
C HIS A 239 -15.18 8.74 -4.72
N LEU A 240 -15.13 7.62 -3.99
CA LEU A 240 -15.57 6.32 -4.48
C LEU A 240 -17.07 6.29 -4.85
N ARG A 241 -17.92 7.04 -4.15
CA ARG A 241 -19.37 7.11 -4.44
C ARG A 241 -19.66 7.85 -5.73
N GLU A 242 -19.04 9.02 -5.93
CA GLU A 242 -19.20 9.83 -7.14
C GLU A 242 -18.73 9.06 -8.38
N LEU A 243 -17.62 8.32 -8.24
CA LEU A 243 -17.08 7.51 -9.32
C LEU A 243 -17.99 6.32 -9.65
N GLN A 244 -18.59 5.69 -8.64
CA GLN A 244 -19.61 4.66 -8.86
C GLN A 244 -20.80 5.22 -9.64
N GLU A 245 -21.28 6.43 -9.32
CA GLU A 245 -22.37 7.07 -10.06
C GLU A 245 -21.98 7.37 -11.53
N GLU A 246 -20.77 7.89 -11.76
CA GLU A 246 -20.26 8.14 -13.11
C GLU A 246 -20.12 6.85 -13.94
N LEU A 247 -19.67 5.76 -13.31
CA LEU A 247 -19.63 4.42 -13.91
C LEU A 247 -21.04 3.87 -14.20
N ARG A 248 -22.08 4.31 -13.47
CA ARG A 248 -23.46 3.90 -13.76
C ARG A 248 -23.98 4.54 -15.04
N ASP A 249 -23.69 5.82 -15.22
CA ASP A 249 -24.19 6.59 -16.36
C ASP A 249 -23.31 6.43 -17.62
N GLY A 250 -22.03 6.08 -17.44
CA GLY A 250 -21.06 5.86 -18.52
C GLY A 250 -21.28 4.56 -19.32
N GLN A 251 -20.95 4.60 -20.62
CA GLN A 251 -20.96 3.42 -21.52
C GLN A 251 -19.62 2.67 -21.58
N SER A 252 -18.55 3.30 -21.09
CA SER A 252 -17.19 2.77 -21.06
C SER A 252 -16.43 3.30 -19.87
N ALA A 253 -15.51 2.50 -19.33
CA ALA A 253 -14.65 2.89 -18.23
C ALA A 253 -13.21 2.46 -18.50
N THR A 254 -12.25 3.36 -18.27
CA THR A 254 -10.82 3.02 -18.32
C THR A 254 -10.30 2.82 -16.90
N LEU A 255 -9.82 1.62 -16.59
CA LEU A 255 -9.30 1.26 -15.29
C LEU A 255 -7.77 1.19 -15.35
N THR A 256 -7.12 1.81 -14.37
CA THR A 256 -5.69 1.68 -14.14
C THR A 256 -5.47 0.94 -12.84
N TYR A 257 -4.79 -0.21 -12.91
CA TYR A 257 -4.54 -1.09 -11.78
C TYR A 257 -3.07 -1.47 -11.70
N ARG A 258 -2.64 -1.88 -10.52
CA ARG A 258 -1.28 -2.35 -10.25
C ARG A 258 -1.29 -3.83 -9.93
N ARG A 259 -0.48 -4.60 -10.66
CA ARG A 259 -0.25 -6.04 -10.46
C ARG A 259 1.26 -6.27 -10.37
N ASP A 260 1.71 -6.96 -9.33
CA ASP A 260 3.14 -7.25 -9.09
C ASP A 260 4.06 -6.00 -9.11
N GLY A 261 3.53 -4.84 -8.72
CA GLY A 261 4.24 -3.56 -8.76
C GLY A 261 4.26 -2.86 -10.12
N GLN A 262 3.72 -3.46 -11.18
CA GLN A 262 3.59 -2.87 -12.50
C GLN A 262 2.20 -2.26 -12.71
N THR A 263 2.15 -1.10 -13.37
CA THR A 263 0.90 -0.42 -13.72
C THR A 263 0.37 -0.92 -15.04
N HIS A 264 -0.89 -1.35 -15.05
CA HIS A 264 -1.63 -1.79 -16.22
C HIS A 264 -2.87 -0.92 -16.43
N THR A 265 -3.21 -0.68 -17.69
CA THR A 265 -4.41 0.07 -18.08
C THR A 265 -5.28 -0.81 -18.95
N MET A 266 -6.59 -0.73 -18.73
CA MET A 266 -7.57 -1.47 -19.50
C MET A 266 -8.86 -0.67 -19.68
N THR A 267 -9.48 -0.78 -20.85
CA THR A 267 -10.79 -0.18 -21.12
C THR A 267 -11.87 -1.25 -21.13
N LEU A 268 -12.89 -1.07 -20.30
CA LEU A 268 -14.13 -1.82 -20.29
C LEU A 268 -15.19 -1.06 -21.05
N LYS A 269 -16.02 -1.78 -21.82
CA LYS A 269 -17.15 -1.21 -22.54
C LYS A 269 -18.39 -2.05 -22.29
N ARG A 270 -19.53 -1.40 -22.07
CA ARG A 270 -20.81 -2.09 -21.96
C ARG A 270 -21.11 -2.84 -23.28
N PRO A 271 -21.47 -4.14 -23.22
CA PRO A 271 -21.92 -4.86 -24.41
C PRO A 271 -23.14 -4.15 -25.02
N GLN A 272 -23.16 -4.02 -26.36
CA GLN A 272 -24.26 -3.41 -27.11
C GLN A 272 -25.47 -4.34 -27.18
#